data_AF-A0A7W5Z534-F1
#
_entry.id   AF-A0A7W5Z534-F1
#
_cell.length_a   1.000
_cell.length_b   1.000
_cell.length_c   1.000
_cell.angle_alpha   90.00
_cell.angle_beta   90.00
_cell.angle_gamma   90.00
#
_symmetry.space_group_name_H-M   'P 1'
#
loop_
_entity.id
_entity.type
_entity.pdbx_description
1 polymer ?
#
loop_
_entity_poly.entity_id
_entity_poly.type
_entity_poly.pdbx_seq_one_letter_code
_entity_poly.pdbx_strand_id
1 'polypeptide(L)'
;MSTNILGLTRALVYAADAHANQRRKGAAQEPYINHLIEVLDLVAKATGGEDEELLIAALLHDVVEDTPTSAENLAAAFGERVARIVTENSDDMTLPKDERRRQRIAAMTHKSADARIVKIADVISNLRAIAVSPPAGWTVDYRLGYLEGCRQLIAAGRGANAAIERLFDETAAVAERTIRADAAFEVDGAEVIARHLDSVIGQAVHLIYVPNTEERDITDADMELLCQTISRSFPSATVQHADSIFDGRRRQILLARIRSDSTDAVVALAQRLCIVFKQRFVGIEVGGRYIRVYADDTGA
;
A
#
# COMPACT_ATOMS: atom_id res chain seq x y z
N MET A 1 25.18 -9.63 35.34
CA MET A 1 24.45 -9.01 34.20
C MET A 1 24.37 -10.07 33.11
N SER A 2 23.19 -10.32 32.52
CA SER A 2 23.06 -11.37 31.50
C SER A 2 23.91 -10.99 30.28
N THR A 3 24.70 -11.94 29.79
CA THR A 3 25.59 -11.79 28.63
C THR A 3 24.84 -11.20 27.43
N ASN A 4 23.56 -11.55 27.28
CA ASN A 4 22.69 -11.13 26.18
C ASN A 4 22.44 -9.61 26.09
N ILE A 5 22.37 -8.91 27.24
CA ILE A 5 22.17 -7.44 27.21
C ILE A 5 23.44 -6.75 26.71
N LEU A 6 24.62 -7.28 27.05
CA LEU A 6 25.89 -6.70 26.64
C LEU A 6 26.14 -6.85 25.14
N GLY A 7 25.83 -8.02 24.56
CA GLY A 7 25.97 -8.25 23.13
C GLY A 7 25.04 -7.36 22.31
N LEU A 8 23.75 -7.30 22.67
CA LEU A 8 22.79 -6.41 22.02
C LEU A 8 23.16 -4.92 22.15
N THR A 9 23.62 -4.49 23.32
CA THR A 9 24.06 -3.09 23.52
C THR A 9 25.26 -2.76 22.64
N ARG A 10 26.24 -3.68 22.52
CA ARG A 10 27.39 -3.52 21.61
C ARG A 10 26.94 -3.43 20.16
N ALA A 11 26.01 -4.28 19.73
CA ALA A 11 25.47 -4.25 18.37
C ALA A 11 24.71 -2.93 18.09
N LEU A 12 23.95 -2.43 19.07
CA LEU A 12 23.23 -1.17 18.95
C LEU A 12 24.16 0.02 18.78
N VAL A 13 25.22 0.10 19.59
CA VAL A 13 26.24 1.15 19.45
C VAL A 13 26.90 1.06 18.07
N TYR A 14 27.27 -0.15 17.65
CA TYR A 14 27.87 -0.37 16.34
C TYR A 14 26.97 0.09 15.19
N ALA A 15 25.69 -0.30 15.21
CA ALA A 15 24.70 0.10 14.22
C ALA A 15 24.49 1.62 14.21
N ALA A 16 24.38 2.24 15.39
CA ALA A 16 24.17 3.67 15.54
C ALA A 16 25.36 4.48 14.99
N ASP A 17 26.59 4.04 15.28
CA ASP A 17 27.81 4.67 14.78
C ASP A 17 27.93 4.53 13.25
N ALA A 18 27.71 3.32 12.73
CA ALA A 18 27.80 3.02 11.30
C ALA A 18 26.76 3.82 10.47
N HIS A 19 25.55 4.01 11.01
CA HIS A 19 24.45 4.70 10.35
C HIS A 19 24.20 6.13 10.89
N ALA A 20 25.15 6.74 11.61
CA ALA A 20 24.97 8.02 12.30
C ALA A 20 24.45 9.15 11.39
N ASN A 21 24.92 9.17 10.14
CA ASN A 21 24.55 10.16 9.13
C ASN A 21 23.44 9.71 8.18
N GLN A 22 22.95 8.48 8.30
CA GLN A 22 21.89 7.96 7.45
C GLN A 22 20.51 8.39 7.96
N ARG A 23 19.60 8.67 7.03
CA ARG A 23 18.20 9.00 7.30
C ARG A 23 17.30 8.10 6.47
N ARG A 24 16.09 7.82 6.96
CA ARG A 24 15.07 7.16 6.15
C ARG A 24 14.64 8.08 5.01
N LYS A 25 14.26 7.47 3.87
CA LYS A 25 13.94 8.19 2.62
C LYS A 25 12.59 8.92 2.66
N GLY A 26 11.77 8.71 3.69
CA GLY A 26 10.48 9.37 3.84
C GLY A 26 10.57 10.88 4.06
N ALA A 27 9.47 11.60 3.88
CA ALA A 27 9.41 13.06 4.05
C ALA A 27 9.87 13.53 5.44
N ALA A 28 9.65 12.72 6.48
CA ALA A 28 10.07 13.02 7.85
C ALA A 28 11.60 12.93 8.07
N GLN A 29 12.34 12.27 7.17
CA GLN A 29 13.80 12.12 7.26
C GLN A 29 14.30 11.65 8.64
N GLU A 30 13.62 10.68 9.23
CA GLU A 30 13.94 10.16 10.55
C GLU A 30 15.34 9.50 10.60
N PRO A 31 16.04 9.51 11.75
CA PRO A 31 17.28 8.77 11.95
C PRO A 31 17.15 7.29 11.56
N TYR A 32 18.11 6.76 10.78
CA TYR A 32 18.02 5.39 10.26
C TYR A 32 17.98 4.32 11.35
N ILE A 33 18.60 4.60 12.50
CA ILE A 33 18.59 3.71 13.67
C ILE A 33 17.17 3.31 14.11
N ASN A 34 16.15 4.16 13.86
CA ASN A 34 14.75 3.83 14.16
C ASN A 34 14.27 2.62 13.36
N HIS A 35 14.68 2.48 12.09
CA HIS A 35 14.37 1.33 11.26
C HIS A 35 15.01 0.05 11.83
N LEU A 36 16.29 0.12 12.18
CA LEU A 36 17.03 -1.02 12.72
C LEU A 36 16.44 -1.51 14.05
N ILE A 37 16.04 -0.59 14.92
CA ILE A 37 15.35 -0.91 16.18
C ILE A 37 13.97 -1.52 15.91
N GLU A 38 13.21 -1.02 14.93
CA GLU A 38 11.91 -1.60 14.56
C GLU A 38 12.08 -3.03 14.03
N VAL A 39 13.09 -3.27 13.18
CA VAL A 39 13.40 -4.62 12.65
C VAL A 39 13.77 -5.57 13.78
N LEU A 40 14.62 -5.14 14.72
CA LEU A 40 14.94 -5.90 15.92
C LEU A 40 13.67 -6.26 16.73
N ASP A 41 12.80 -5.29 17.01
CA ASP A 41 11.56 -5.50 17.76
C ASP A 41 10.60 -6.47 17.05
N LEU A 42 10.46 -6.35 15.72
CA LEU A 42 9.65 -7.25 14.90
C LEU A 42 10.16 -8.70 14.96
N VAL A 43 11.47 -8.89 14.84
CA VAL A 43 12.09 -10.22 14.94
C VAL A 43 11.91 -10.78 16.35
N ALA A 44 12.21 -10.00 17.39
CA ALA A 44 12.06 -10.43 18.79
C ALA A 44 10.63 -10.89 19.10
N LYS A 45 9.62 -10.13 18.67
CA LYS A 45 8.20 -10.49 18.86
C LYS A 45 7.81 -11.76 18.10
N ALA A 46 8.37 -11.97 16.90
CA ALA A 46 8.04 -13.13 16.09
C ALA A 46 8.73 -14.43 16.55
N THR A 47 9.88 -14.34 17.22
CA THR A 47 10.69 -15.51 17.61
C THR A 47 10.74 -15.74 19.11
N GLY A 48 10.12 -14.87 19.92
CA GLY A 48 10.20 -14.92 21.39
C GLY A 48 11.45 -14.26 21.97
N GLY A 49 12.37 -13.77 21.12
CA GLY A 49 13.50 -12.94 21.55
C GLY A 49 14.60 -13.68 22.32
N GLU A 50 14.67 -15.00 22.21
CA GLU A 50 15.63 -15.83 22.95
C GLU A 50 16.99 -15.99 22.22
N ASP A 51 16.99 -15.89 20.89
CA ASP A 51 18.18 -16.06 20.04
C ASP A 51 18.94 -14.73 19.87
N GLU A 52 19.94 -14.51 20.72
CA GLU A 52 20.75 -13.29 20.73
C GLU A 52 21.40 -12.98 19.38
N GLU A 53 21.98 -13.97 18.70
CA GLU A 53 22.66 -13.77 17.42
C GLU A 53 21.69 -13.37 16.31
N LEU A 54 20.48 -13.94 16.28
CA LEU A 54 19.44 -13.54 15.33
C LEU A 54 19.00 -12.09 15.57
N LEU A 55 18.84 -11.70 16.84
CA LEU A 55 18.49 -10.32 17.21
C LEU A 55 19.60 -9.33 16.85
N ILE A 56 20.86 -9.68 17.11
CA ILE A 56 22.02 -8.89 16.70
C ILE A 56 22.05 -8.77 15.17
N ALA A 57 21.84 -9.85 14.42
CA ALA A 57 21.81 -9.81 12.97
C ALA A 57 20.65 -8.95 12.43
N ALA A 58 19.48 -8.97 13.07
CA ALA A 58 18.36 -8.10 12.73
C ALA A 58 18.72 -6.61 12.88
N LEU A 59 19.44 -6.26 13.95
CA LEU A 59 19.88 -4.89 14.20
C LEU A 59 20.98 -4.42 13.24
N LEU A 60 21.80 -5.36 12.75
CA LEU A 60 22.96 -5.10 11.89
C LEU A 60 22.69 -5.37 10.39
N HIS A 61 21.47 -5.71 10.00
CA HIS A 61 21.19 -6.29 8.67
C HIS A 61 21.61 -5.41 7.48
N ASP A 62 21.67 -4.09 7.64
CA ASP A 62 22.05 -3.14 6.58
C ASP A 62 23.50 -2.64 6.68
N VAL A 63 24.26 -3.00 7.72
CA VAL A 63 25.58 -2.38 7.92
C VAL A 63 26.55 -2.69 6.79
N VAL A 64 26.46 -3.88 6.19
CA VAL A 64 27.31 -4.27 5.06
C VAL A 64 26.85 -3.63 3.74
N GLU A 65 25.54 -3.43 3.56
CA GLU A 65 24.99 -2.85 2.32
C GLU A 65 25.20 -1.33 2.25
N ASP A 66 24.96 -0.61 3.35
CA ASP A 66 24.86 0.84 3.37
C ASP A 66 26.08 1.56 3.99
N THR A 67 27.06 0.82 4.52
CA THR A 67 28.23 1.40 5.20
C THR A 67 29.54 0.73 4.74
N PRO A 68 30.72 1.30 5.05
CA PRO A 68 32.01 0.67 4.73
C PRO A 68 32.33 -0.62 5.52
N THR A 69 31.38 -1.17 6.27
CA THR A 69 31.56 -2.38 7.08
C THR A 69 31.70 -3.61 6.19
N SER A 70 32.74 -4.43 6.42
CA SER A 70 32.92 -5.71 5.72
C SER A 70 32.34 -6.88 6.52
N ALA A 71 32.02 -7.98 5.83
CA ALA A 71 31.53 -9.21 6.46
C ALA A 71 32.56 -9.81 7.42
N GLU A 72 33.87 -9.70 7.11
CA GLU A 72 34.96 -10.17 7.96
C GLU A 72 35.05 -9.39 9.28
N ASN A 73 34.88 -8.06 9.20
CA ASN A 73 34.83 -7.22 10.40
C ASN A 73 33.62 -7.59 11.27
N LEU A 74 32.48 -7.90 10.64
CA LEU A 74 31.27 -8.32 11.36
C LEU A 74 31.46 -9.69 12.03
N ALA A 75 32.08 -10.65 11.33
CA ALA A 75 32.39 -11.98 11.85
C ALA A 75 33.34 -11.90 13.06
N ALA A 76 34.39 -11.07 12.97
CA ALA A 76 35.33 -10.85 14.06
C ALA A 76 34.67 -10.21 15.30
N ALA A 77 33.69 -9.33 15.10
CA ALA A 77 33.06 -8.58 16.19
C ALA A 77 31.88 -9.31 16.86
N PHE A 78 31.08 -10.06 16.07
CA PHE A 78 29.79 -10.61 16.48
C PHE A 78 29.59 -12.10 16.13
N GLY A 79 30.55 -12.73 15.45
CA GLY A 79 30.53 -14.15 15.12
C GLY A 79 30.02 -14.47 13.70
N GLU A 80 30.38 -15.67 13.23
CA GLU A 80 30.12 -16.14 11.86
C GLU A 80 28.64 -16.22 11.51
N ARG A 81 27.79 -16.63 12.46
CA ARG A 81 26.34 -16.75 12.19
C ARG A 81 25.71 -15.38 11.93
N VAL A 82 26.06 -14.37 12.73
CA VAL A 82 25.62 -12.98 12.52
C VAL A 82 26.09 -12.49 11.16
N ALA A 83 27.38 -12.63 10.87
CA ALA A 83 27.96 -12.20 9.60
C ALA A 83 27.27 -12.84 8.39
N ARG A 84 26.98 -14.13 8.48
CA ARG A 84 26.27 -14.87 7.44
C ARG A 84 24.85 -14.34 7.23
N ILE A 85 24.07 -14.16 8.29
CA ILE A 85 22.68 -13.65 8.19
C ILE A 85 22.64 -12.24 7.57
N VAL A 86 23.57 -11.36 7.97
CA VAL A 86 23.68 -10.00 7.41
C VAL A 86 24.09 -10.05 5.93
N THR A 87 25.10 -10.85 5.59
CA THR A 87 25.57 -11.00 4.20
C THR A 87 24.48 -11.58 3.30
N GLU A 88 23.74 -12.58 3.78
CA GLU A 88 22.59 -13.12 3.06
C GLU A 88 21.53 -12.05 2.78
N ASN A 89 21.44 -10.97 3.56
CA ASN A 89 20.44 -9.92 3.40
C ASN A 89 20.94 -8.65 2.72
N SER A 90 22.22 -8.61 2.34
CA SER A 90 22.86 -7.49 1.65
C SER A 90 22.83 -7.71 0.14
N ASP A 91 22.37 -6.70 -0.60
CA ASP A 91 22.38 -6.72 -2.06
C ASP A 91 23.71 -6.20 -2.64
N ASP A 92 24.07 -6.67 -3.83
CA ASP A 92 25.17 -6.08 -4.60
C ASP A 92 24.72 -4.76 -5.24
N MET A 93 25.11 -3.66 -4.61
CA MET A 93 24.75 -2.31 -5.01
C MET A 93 25.41 -1.84 -6.33
N THR A 94 26.36 -2.60 -6.88
CA THR A 94 26.97 -2.32 -8.20
C THR A 94 26.05 -2.68 -9.37
N LEU A 95 25.08 -3.56 -9.14
CA LEU A 95 24.15 -4.02 -10.18
C LEU A 95 23.01 -3.03 -10.43
N PRO A 96 22.43 -2.98 -11.65
CA PRO A 96 21.22 -2.20 -11.91
C PRO A 96 20.04 -2.60 -11.01
N LYS A 97 19.17 -1.65 -10.68
CA LYS A 97 18.05 -1.86 -9.74
C LYS A 97 17.15 -3.04 -10.10
N ASP A 98 16.84 -3.23 -11.38
CA ASP A 98 15.98 -4.33 -11.84
C ASP A 98 16.67 -5.69 -11.75
N GLU A 99 17.99 -5.73 -11.97
CA GLU A 99 18.81 -6.92 -11.76
C GLU A 99 18.86 -7.27 -10.27
N ARG A 100 19.13 -6.30 -9.40
CA ARG A 100 19.10 -6.50 -7.94
C ARG A 100 17.76 -7.07 -7.49
N ARG A 101 16.65 -6.50 -7.96
CA ARG A 101 15.31 -7.00 -7.65
C ARG A 101 15.12 -8.46 -8.07
N ARG A 102 15.53 -8.84 -9.29
CA ARG A 102 15.44 -10.22 -9.78
C ARG A 102 16.29 -11.18 -8.94
N GLN A 103 17.54 -10.82 -8.67
CA GLN A 103 18.46 -11.63 -7.87
C GLN A 103 17.96 -11.80 -6.44
N ARG A 104 17.45 -10.73 -5.83
CA ARG A 104 16.89 -10.76 -4.47
C ARG A 104 15.73 -11.75 -4.35
N ILE A 105 14.79 -11.74 -5.30
CA ILE A 105 13.67 -12.68 -5.33
C ILE A 105 14.17 -14.11 -5.52
N ALA A 106 15.07 -14.34 -6.50
CA ALA A 106 15.63 -15.67 -6.76
C ALA A 106 16.42 -16.23 -5.57
N ALA A 107 17.11 -15.36 -4.82
CA ALA A 107 17.90 -15.76 -3.66
C ALA A 107 17.04 -16.18 -2.46
N MET A 108 15.77 -15.77 -2.37
CA MET A 108 14.94 -16.03 -1.18
C MET A 108 14.82 -17.51 -0.84
N THR A 109 14.70 -18.38 -1.83
CA THR A 109 14.62 -19.84 -1.61
C THR A 109 15.93 -20.45 -1.09
N HIS A 110 17.05 -19.76 -1.28
CA HIS A 110 18.39 -20.19 -0.87
C HIS A 110 18.82 -19.59 0.47
N LYS A 111 18.09 -18.60 1.00
CA LYS A 111 18.38 -17.98 2.30
C LYS A 111 18.04 -18.93 3.44
N SER A 112 18.86 -18.89 4.49
CA SER A 112 18.58 -19.51 5.78
C SER A 112 17.25 -19.01 6.35
N ALA A 113 16.61 -19.81 7.22
CA ALA A 113 15.36 -19.41 7.86
C ALA A 113 15.53 -18.09 8.63
N ASP A 114 16.65 -17.93 9.34
CA ASP A 114 17.03 -16.70 10.06
C ASP A 114 17.10 -15.49 9.14
N ALA A 115 17.83 -15.60 8.03
CA ALA A 115 17.94 -14.50 7.07
C ALA A 115 16.59 -14.12 6.46
N ARG A 116 15.72 -15.11 6.18
CA ARG A 116 14.36 -14.86 5.70
C ARG A 116 13.49 -14.16 6.74
N ILE A 117 13.59 -14.52 8.02
CA ILE A 117 12.88 -13.83 9.11
C ILE A 117 13.29 -12.36 9.17
N VAL A 118 14.60 -12.07 9.16
CA VAL A 118 15.12 -10.70 9.15
C VAL A 118 14.65 -9.94 7.91
N LYS A 119 14.69 -10.55 6.72
CA LYS A 119 14.21 -9.90 5.49
C LYS A 119 12.72 -9.58 5.52
N ILE A 120 11.88 -10.45 6.10
CA ILE A 120 10.45 -10.17 6.26
C ILE A 120 10.25 -8.99 7.22
N ALA A 121 10.99 -8.93 8.33
CA ALA A 121 10.95 -7.81 9.27
C ALA A 121 11.36 -6.48 8.63
N ASP A 122 12.45 -6.46 7.88
CA ASP A 122 12.92 -5.33 7.06
C ASP A 122 11.79 -4.83 6.14
N VAL A 123 11.20 -5.74 5.36
CA VAL A 123 10.10 -5.40 4.45
C VAL A 123 8.88 -4.84 5.19
N ILE A 124 8.51 -5.39 6.35
CA ILE A 124 7.41 -4.86 7.18
C ILE A 124 7.70 -3.42 7.60
N SER A 125 8.88 -3.14 8.16
CA SER A 125 9.27 -1.79 8.58
C SER A 125 9.27 -0.80 7.41
N ASN A 126 9.70 -1.24 6.23
CA ASN A 126 9.69 -0.42 5.02
C ASN A 126 8.27 -0.13 4.50
N LEU A 127 7.38 -1.12 4.51
CA LEU A 127 5.97 -0.91 4.13
C LEU A 127 5.25 0.05 5.08
N ARG A 128 5.48 -0.06 6.39
CA ARG A 128 4.92 0.88 7.38
C ARG A 128 5.38 2.31 7.13
N ALA A 129 6.67 2.50 6.85
CA ALA A 129 7.21 3.82 6.55
C ALA A 129 6.62 4.42 5.28
N ILE A 130 6.51 3.64 4.20
CA ILE A 130 5.96 4.11 2.92
C ILE A 130 4.47 4.47 3.04
N ALA A 131 3.73 3.77 3.89
CA ALA A 131 2.31 4.07 4.12
C ALA A 131 2.10 5.40 4.86
N VAL A 132 3.01 5.80 5.75
CA VAL A 132 2.86 7.01 6.60
C VAL A 132 3.64 8.21 6.07
N SER A 133 4.87 7.99 5.60
CA SER A 133 5.78 9.03 5.13
C SER A 133 6.53 8.53 3.89
N PRO A 134 5.86 8.44 2.73
CA PRO A 134 6.51 8.01 1.51
C PRO A 134 7.64 8.97 1.11
N PRO A 135 8.66 8.50 0.36
CA PRO A 135 9.66 9.39 -0.20
C PRO A 135 9.04 10.43 -1.14
N ALA A 136 9.67 11.61 -1.21
CA ALA A 136 9.22 12.68 -2.09
C ALA A 136 9.16 12.21 -3.56
N GLY A 137 8.09 12.58 -4.26
CA GLY A 137 7.89 12.22 -5.67
C GLY A 137 7.37 10.80 -5.93
N TRP A 138 7.18 9.97 -4.90
CA TRP A 138 6.57 8.65 -5.08
C TRP A 138 5.05 8.78 -5.30
N THR A 139 4.60 8.47 -6.52
CA THR A 139 3.17 8.41 -6.87
C THR A 139 2.49 7.23 -6.18
N VAL A 140 1.15 7.22 -6.18
CA VAL A 140 0.35 6.06 -5.71
C VAL A 140 0.74 4.80 -6.48
N ASP A 141 0.78 4.87 -7.80
CA ASP A 141 1.12 3.71 -8.64
C ASP A 141 2.52 3.18 -8.34
N TYR A 142 3.48 4.08 -8.10
CA TYR A 142 4.82 3.67 -7.71
C TYR A 142 4.83 2.94 -6.35
N ARG A 143 4.10 3.46 -5.36
CA ARG A 143 3.95 2.84 -4.04
C ARG A 143 3.27 1.48 -4.11
N LEU A 144 2.23 1.32 -4.94
CA LEU A 144 1.56 0.04 -5.17
C LEU A 144 2.46 -0.95 -5.89
N GLY A 145 3.23 -0.50 -6.89
CA GLY A 145 4.23 -1.33 -7.57
C GLY A 145 5.35 -1.80 -6.63
N TYR A 146 5.79 -0.93 -5.72
CA TYR A 146 6.73 -1.30 -4.66
C TYR A 146 6.13 -2.37 -3.72
N LEU A 147 4.90 -2.17 -3.24
CA LEU A 147 4.18 -3.14 -2.40
C LEU A 147 4.05 -4.51 -3.09
N GLU A 148 3.72 -4.52 -4.38
CA GLU A 148 3.63 -5.77 -5.15
C GLU A 148 5.01 -6.45 -5.28
N GLY A 149 6.08 -5.67 -5.45
CA GLY A 149 7.44 -6.19 -5.37
C GLY A 149 7.77 -6.84 -4.02
N CYS A 150 7.32 -6.25 -2.91
CA CYS A 150 7.45 -6.83 -1.58
C CYS A 150 6.67 -8.15 -1.46
N ARG A 151 5.43 -8.21 -1.98
CA ARG A 151 4.63 -9.46 -1.99
C ARG A 151 5.33 -10.58 -2.73
N GLN A 152 5.86 -10.30 -3.93
CA GLN A 152 6.60 -11.27 -4.72
C GLN A 152 7.85 -11.77 -4.01
N LEU A 153 8.59 -10.85 -3.36
CA LEU A 153 9.77 -11.20 -2.57
C LEU A 153 9.42 -12.13 -1.41
N ILE A 154 8.41 -11.79 -0.60
CA ILE A 154 8.03 -12.61 0.55
C ILE A 154 7.42 -13.94 0.10
N ALA A 155 6.61 -13.95 -0.96
CA ALA A 155 6.05 -15.17 -1.53
C ALA A 155 7.13 -16.18 -1.95
N ALA A 156 8.25 -15.71 -2.52
CA ALA A 156 9.36 -16.58 -2.91
C ALA A 156 10.11 -17.21 -1.72
N GLY A 157 9.94 -16.67 -0.50
CA GLY A 157 10.70 -17.07 0.69
C GLY A 157 9.87 -17.60 1.86
N ARG A 158 8.58 -17.89 1.71
CA ARG A 158 7.75 -18.33 2.84
C ARG A 158 8.19 -19.66 3.47
N GLY A 159 7.66 -19.94 4.66
CA GLY A 159 7.92 -21.15 5.44
C GLY A 159 9.07 -21.01 6.44
N ALA A 160 9.49 -19.78 6.76
CA ALA A 160 10.54 -19.53 7.75
C ALA A 160 9.96 -19.32 9.15
N ASN A 161 8.91 -18.50 9.27
CA ASN A 161 8.22 -18.25 10.54
C ASN A 161 6.79 -17.76 10.28
N ALA A 162 5.79 -18.55 10.69
CA ALA A 162 4.40 -18.25 10.39
C ALA A 162 3.87 -16.97 11.08
N ALA A 163 4.45 -16.56 12.20
CA ALA A 163 4.00 -15.36 12.92
C ALA A 163 4.38 -14.09 12.16
N ILE A 164 5.64 -13.98 11.72
CA ILE A 164 6.09 -12.80 10.96
C ILE A 164 5.51 -12.76 9.55
N GLU A 165 5.28 -13.92 8.94
CA GLU A 165 4.61 -14.01 7.63
C GLU A 165 3.16 -13.51 7.69
N ARG A 166 2.40 -13.85 8.74
CA ARG A 166 1.06 -13.29 8.96
C ARG A 166 1.10 -11.78 9.21
N LEU A 167 2.07 -11.32 10.01
CA LEU A 167 2.24 -9.89 10.27
C LEU A 167 2.58 -9.12 8.99
N PHE A 168 3.35 -9.71 8.08
CA PHE A 168 3.58 -9.16 6.76
C PHE A 168 2.27 -9.03 5.96
N ASP A 169 1.45 -10.08 5.92
CA ASP A 169 0.17 -10.06 5.19
C ASP A 169 -0.78 -8.97 5.69
N GLU A 170 -0.90 -8.84 7.01
CA GLU A 170 -1.68 -7.79 7.66
C GLU A 170 -1.14 -6.40 7.34
N THR A 171 0.18 -6.21 7.46
CA THR A 171 0.85 -4.94 7.17
C THR A 171 0.69 -4.55 5.71
N ALA A 172 0.86 -5.50 4.78
CA ALA A 172 0.69 -5.29 3.35
C ALA A 172 -0.75 -4.86 3.03
N ALA A 173 -1.75 -5.47 3.66
CA ALA A 173 -3.15 -5.09 3.48
C ALA A 173 -3.46 -3.68 4.03
N VAL A 174 -2.89 -3.32 5.18
CA VAL A 174 -3.01 -1.96 5.75
C VAL A 174 -2.31 -0.93 4.85
N ALA A 175 -1.09 -1.22 4.40
CA ALA A 175 -0.32 -0.35 3.52
C ALA A 175 -1.07 -0.11 2.20
N GLU A 176 -1.64 -1.16 1.59
CA GLU A 176 -2.45 -1.02 0.37
C GLU A 176 -3.64 -0.08 0.58
N ARG A 177 -4.42 -0.28 1.66
CA ARG A 177 -5.56 0.59 1.97
C ARG A 177 -5.14 2.04 2.17
N THR A 178 -4.01 2.27 2.83
CA THR A 178 -3.48 3.61 3.12
C THR A 178 -2.98 4.29 1.84
N ILE A 179 -2.16 3.60 1.04
CA ILE A 179 -1.65 4.11 -0.23
C ILE A 179 -2.79 4.46 -1.20
N ARG A 180 -3.84 3.63 -1.25
CA ARG A 180 -5.02 3.90 -2.08
C ARG A 180 -5.87 5.06 -1.56
N ALA A 181 -5.90 5.29 -0.24
CA ALA A 181 -6.57 6.45 0.33
C ALA A 181 -5.86 7.77 -0.02
N ASP A 182 -4.54 7.73 -0.22
CA ASP A 182 -3.72 8.87 -0.66
C ASP A 182 -3.85 9.19 -2.15
N ALA A 183 -4.63 8.41 -2.92
CA ALA A 183 -4.85 8.71 -4.32
C ALA A 183 -5.69 9.97 -4.49
N ALA A 184 -5.03 11.05 -4.94
CA ALA A 184 -5.71 12.19 -5.52
C ALA A 184 -6.55 11.69 -6.71
N PHE A 185 -7.84 12.01 -6.71
CA PHE A 185 -8.72 11.75 -7.86
C PHE A 185 -8.33 12.69 -9.00
N GLU A 186 -7.37 12.31 -9.84
CA GLU A 186 -7.26 12.83 -11.20
C GLU A 186 -8.05 11.90 -12.12
N VAL A 187 -9.25 12.33 -12.48
CA VAL A 187 -10.05 11.63 -13.49
C VAL A 187 -9.71 12.25 -14.84
N ASP A 188 -8.71 11.68 -15.50
CA ASP A 188 -8.55 11.84 -16.93
C ASP A 188 -9.14 10.60 -17.64
N GLY A 189 -9.73 10.86 -18.80
CA GLY A 189 -10.73 9.99 -19.44
C GLY A 189 -10.30 8.54 -19.68
N ALA A 190 -11.28 7.66 -19.46
CA ALA A 190 -11.53 6.41 -20.18
C ALA A 190 -10.60 5.18 -20.04
N GLU A 191 -9.31 5.26 -19.67
CA GLU A 191 -8.47 4.03 -19.70
C GLU A 191 -7.84 3.57 -18.38
N VAL A 192 -7.68 4.43 -17.37
CA VAL A 192 -6.87 4.08 -16.18
C VAL A 192 -7.69 3.48 -15.04
N ILE A 193 -8.99 3.78 -14.95
CA ILE A 193 -9.86 3.33 -13.83
C ILE A 193 -10.15 1.82 -13.90
N ALA A 194 -10.09 1.22 -15.08
CA ALA A 194 -10.38 -0.21 -15.26
C ALA A 194 -9.37 -1.14 -14.56
N ARG A 195 -8.09 -0.75 -14.44
CA ARG A 195 -7.05 -1.59 -13.81
C ARG A 195 -6.95 -1.44 -12.30
N HIS A 196 -7.38 -0.31 -11.75
CA HIS A 196 -7.17 0.00 -10.33
C HIS A 196 -8.17 -0.71 -9.39
N LEU A 197 -9.25 -1.26 -9.95
CA LEU A 197 -10.35 -1.88 -9.22
C LEU A 197 -10.37 -3.41 -9.30
N ASP A 198 -9.30 -4.02 -9.82
CA ASP A 198 -9.17 -5.48 -9.94
C ASP A 198 -8.62 -6.19 -8.68
N SER A 199 -8.07 -5.48 -7.68
CA SER A 199 -7.26 -6.15 -6.63
C SER A 199 -7.73 -6.06 -5.18
N VAL A 200 -8.90 -5.49 -4.84
CA VAL A 200 -9.31 -5.35 -3.42
C VAL A 200 -10.75 -5.82 -3.17
N ILE A 201 -10.86 -7.11 -2.81
CA ILE A 201 -11.81 -7.75 -1.89
C ILE A 201 -13.11 -6.96 -1.57
N GLY A 202 -14.22 -7.37 -2.20
CA GLY A 202 -15.43 -7.73 -1.43
C GLY A 202 -16.71 -6.88 -1.52
N GLN A 203 -16.71 -5.61 -1.94
CA GLN A 203 -17.96 -4.85 -2.13
C GLN A 203 -17.86 -3.85 -3.29
N ALA A 204 -18.91 -3.74 -4.11
CA ALA A 204 -18.95 -2.88 -5.29
C ALA A 204 -19.19 -1.41 -4.91
N VAL A 205 -18.51 -0.50 -5.62
CA VAL A 205 -18.69 0.95 -5.49
C VAL A 205 -19.41 1.46 -6.73
N HIS A 206 -20.61 1.99 -6.58
CA HIS A 206 -21.40 2.52 -7.70
C HIS A 206 -21.33 4.05 -7.76
N LEU A 207 -21.14 4.62 -8.95
CA LEU A 207 -20.97 6.05 -9.24
C LEU A 207 -22.23 6.61 -9.91
N ILE A 208 -23.18 7.13 -9.15
CA ILE A 208 -24.42 7.64 -9.74
C ILE A 208 -24.18 9.04 -10.32
N TYR A 209 -24.62 9.23 -11.56
CA TYR A 209 -24.52 10.46 -12.34
C TYR A 209 -25.89 11.14 -12.43
N VAL A 210 -25.91 12.47 -12.37
CA VAL A 210 -27.01 13.31 -12.87
C VAL A 210 -26.32 14.40 -13.69
N PRO A 211 -26.44 14.40 -15.03
CA PRO A 211 -25.87 15.48 -15.83
C PRO A 211 -26.69 16.77 -15.69
N ASN A 212 -25.93 17.85 -15.83
CA ASN A 212 -26.33 19.14 -16.32
C ASN A 212 -26.74 19.03 -17.81
N THR A 213 -28.04 19.05 -18.12
CA THR A 213 -28.52 19.30 -19.48
C THR A 213 -28.31 20.78 -19.81
N GLU A 214 -28.24 21.18 -21.08
CA GLU A 214 -28.05 22.59 -21.49
C GLU A 214 -29.10 23.59 -20.93
N GLU A 215 -30.14 23.10 -20.23
CA GLU A 215 -31.30 23.87 -19.80
C GLU A 215 -31.38 24.14 -18.28
N ARG A 216 -30.53 23.57 -17.41
CA ARG A 216 -30.65 23.78 -15.95
C ARG A 216 -29.38 23.49 -15.13
N ASP A 217 -29.00 24.45 -14.27
CA ASP A 217 -27.95 24.29 -13.26
C ASP A 217 -28.34 23.31 -12.13
N ILE A 218 -27.34 22.59 -11.60
CA ILE A 218 -27.49 21.76 -10.39
C ILE A 218 -27.67 22.69 -9.18
N THR A 219 -28.78 22.52 -8.48
CA THR A 219 -29.11 23.30 -7.29
C THR A 219 -28.92 22.50 -6.00
N ASP A 220 -28.86 23.17 -4.85
CA ASP A 220 -28.86 22.52 -3.53
C ASP A 220 -30.09 21.62 -3.33
N ALA A 221 -31.23 21.97 -3.94
CA ALA A 221 -32.43 21.14 -3.92
C ALA A 221 -32.24 19.80 -4.66
N ASP A 222 -31.42 19.77 -5.72
CA ASP A 222 -31.10 18.53 -6.44
C ASP A 222 -30.17 17.64 -5.61
N MET A 223 -29.23 18.24 -4.87
CA MET A 223 -28.38 17.53 -3.91
C MET A 223 -29.21 16.94 -2.76
N GLU A 224 -30.12 17.72 -2.19
CA GLU A 224 -31.00 17.24 -1.11
C GLU A 224 -31.89 16.10 -1.59
N LEU A 225 -32.49 16.24 -2.79
CA LEU A 225 -33.32 15.21 -3.41
C LEU A 225 -32.52 13.93 -3.70
N LEU A 226 -31.26 14.05 -4.15
CA LEU A 226 -30.37 12.91 -4.38
C LEU A 226 -30.03 12.21 -3.07
N CYS A 227 -29.64 12.95 -2.04
CA CYS A 227 -29.39 12.42 -0.69
C CYS A 227 -30.61 11.67 -0.16
N GLN A 228 -31.79 12.30 -0.17
CA GLN A 228 -33.04 11.69 0.31
C GLN A 228 -33.39 10.41 -0.46
N THR A 229 -33.15 10.39 -1.77
CA THR A 229 -33.47 9.22 -2.62
C THR A 229 -32.51 8.06 -2.35
N ILE A 230 -31.21 8.35 -2.16
CA ILE A 230 -30.19 7.34 -1.92
C ILE A 230 -30.25 6.81 -0.49
N SER A 231 -30.39 7.66 0.52
CA SER A 231 -30.38 7.25 1.93
C SER A 231 -31.48 6.24 2.30
N ARG A 232 -32.58 6.19 1.52
CA ARG A 232 -33.64 5.17 1.67
C ARG A 232 -33.17 3.74 1.39
N SER A 233 -32.19 3.58 0.49
CA SER A 233 -31.67 2.27 0.08
C SER A 233 -30.23 2.04 0.55
N PHE A 234 -29.47 3.12 0.72
CA PHE A 234 -28.06 3.11 1.13
C PHE A 234 -27.80 4.25 2.11
N PRO A 235 -28.13 4.06 3.41
CA PRO A 235 -27.97 5.09 4.44
C PRO A 235 -26.53 5.60 4.59
N SER A 236 -25.55 4.74 4.30
CA SER A 236 -24.11 5.04 4.38
C SER A 236 -23.53 5.67 3.11
N ALA A 237 -24.37 6.00 2.13
CA ALA A 237 -23.90 6.64 0.91
C ALA A 237 -23.40 8.05 1.18
N THR A 238 -22.44 8.50 0.38
CA THR A 238 -21.94 9.88 0.42
C THR A 238 -22.24 10.55 -0.91
N VAL A 239 -22.68 11.81 -0.87
CA VAL A 239 -23.02 12.61 -2.06
C VAL A 239 -22.20 13.90 -2.01
N GLN A 240 -21.65 14.33 -3.14
CA GLN A 240 -20.87 15.57 -3.25
C GLN A 240 -21.03 16.21 -4.62
N HIS A 241 -20.78 17.51 -4.71
CA HIS A 241 -20.53 18.19 -5.99
C HIS A 241 -19.16 17.76 -6.55
N ALA A 242 -19.09 17.59 -7.85
CA ALA A 242 -17.85 17.35 -8.58
C ALA A 242 -17.94 17.99 -9.98
N ASP A 243 -16.84 17.96 -10.72
CA ASP A 243 -16.78 18.37 -12.12
C ASP A 243 -16.43 17.17 -12.99
N SER A 244 -17.00 17.12 -14.19
CA SER A 244 -16.69 16.10 -15.20
C SER A 244 -16.59 16.73 -16.59
N ILE A 245 -15.78 16.15 -17.46
CA ILE A 245 -15.66 16.60 -18.85
C ILE A 245 -16.56 15.72 -19.72
N PHE A 246 -17.49 16.35 -20.44
CA PHE A 246 -18.39 15.72 -21.39
C PHE A 246 -18.32 16.47 -22.73
N ASP A 247 -18.10 15.75 -23.83
CA ASP A 247 -17.86 16.31 -25.17
C ASP A 247 -16.83 17.47 -25.18
N GLY A 248 -15.75 17.31 -24.41
CA GLY A 248 -14.69 18.30 -24.30
C GLY A 248 -15.06 19.55 -23.47
N ARG A 249 -16.22 19.57 -22.81
CA ARG A 249 -16.65 20.67 -21.92
C ARG A 249 -16.70 20.23 -20.47
N ARG A 250 -16.14 21.04 -19.57
CA ARG A 250 -16.27 20.85 -18.11
C ARG A 250 -17.69 21.18 -17.66
N ARG A 251 -18.31 20.29 -16.91
CA ARG A 251 -19.67 20.41 -16.36
C ARG A 251 -19.68 20.02 -14.88
N GLN A 252 -20.45 20.74 -14.07
CA GLN A 252 -20.73 20.33 -12.69
C GLN A 252 -21.64 19.11 -12.67
N ILE A 253 -21.41 18.23 -11.70
CA ILE A 253 -22.15 16.98 -11.47
C ILE A 253 -22.38 16.76 -9.97
N LEU A 254 -23.39 15.95 -9.64
CA LEU A 254 -23.51 15.33 -8.32
C LEU A 254 -22.99 13.90 -8.38
N LEU A 255 -22.09 13.57 -7.45
CA LEU A 255 -21.45 12.27 -7.36
C LEU A 255 -21.90 11.57 -6.08
N ALA A 256 -22.54 10.42 -6.22
CA ALA A 256 -22.84 9.57 -5.07
C ALA A 256 -21.96 8.31 -5.04
N ARG A 257 -21.42 8.00 -3.86
CA ARG A 257 -20.69 6.76 -3.58
C ARG A 257 -21.56 5.85 -2.73
N ILE A 258 -21.82 4.65 -3.25
CA ILE A 258 -22.61 3.62 -2.58
C ILE A 258 -21.78 2.36 -2.47
N ARG A 259 -21.77 1.74 -1.28
CA ARG A 259 -21.18 0.41 -1.06
C ARG A 259 -22.31 -0.61 -1.04
N SER A 260 -22.29 -1.55 -1.97
CA SER A 260 -23.26 -2.66 -1.99
C SER A 260 -22.69 -3.87 -2.71
N ASP A 261 -23.15 -5.06 -2.32
CA ASP A 261 -22.95 -6.33 -3.01
C ASP A 261 -24.19 -6.75 -3.83
N SER A 262 -25.30 -6.01 -3.72
CA SER A 262 -26.57 -6.33 -4.38
C SER A 262 -26.73 -5.53 -5.67
N THR A 263 -26.41 -6.15 -6.81
CA THR A 263 -26.64 -5.57 -8.14
C THR A 263 -28.10 -5.13 -8.33
N ASP A 264 -29.06 -5.95 -7.87
CA ASP A 264 -30.50 -5.65 -7.98
C ASP A 264 -30.91 -4.39 -7.20
N ALA A 265 -30.38 -4.21 -5.98
CA ALA A 265 -30.66 -3.02 -5.17
C ALA A 265 -30.15 -1.74 -5.85
N VAL A 266 -29.01 -1.84 -6.52
CA VAL A 266 -28.36 -0.70 -7.18
C VAL A 266 -29.02 -0.41 -8.53
N VAL A 267 -29.44 -1.43 -9.29
CA VAL A 267 -30.30 -1.29 -10.48
C VAL A 267 -31.63 -0.63 -10.10
N ALA A 268 -32.28 -1.08 -9.02
CA ALA A 268 -33.54 -0.52 -8.57
C ALA A 268 -33.40 0.95 -8.11
N LEU A 269 -32.26 1.31 -7.50
CA LEU A 269 -31.96 2.71 -7.19
C LEU A 269 -31.77 3.53 -8.47
N ALA A 270 -31.02 3.02 -9.45
CA ALA A 270 -30.82 3.70 -10.72
C ALA A 270 -32.16 3.98 -11.43
N GLN A 271 -33.06 3.00 -11.47
CA GLN A 271 -34.42 3.17 -12.01
C GLN A 271 -35.23 4.24 -11.26
N ARG A 272 -35.15 4.28 -9.93
CA ARG A 272 -35.81 5.32 -9.12
C ARG A 272 -35.26 6.71 -9.41
N LEU A 273 -33.95 6.83 -9.57
CA LEU A 273 -33.32 8.11 -9.87
C LEU A 273 -33.69 8.62 -11.27
N CYS A 274 -33.82 7.73 -12.25
CA CYS A 274 -34.38 8.10 -13.56
C CYS A 274 -35.79 8.70 -13.44
N ILE A 275 -36.65 8.15 -12.58
CA ILE A 275 -38.00 8.67 -12.36
C ILE A 275 -37.95 10.03 -11.63
N VAL A 276 -37.17 10.12 -10.55
CA VAL A 276 -37.08 11.30 -9.68
C VAL A 276 -36.50 12.51 -10.43
N PHE A 277 -35.46 12.29 -11.22
CA PHE A 277 -34.80 13.33 -11.99
C PHE A 277 -35.36 13.48 -13.41
N LYS A 278 -36.42 12.73 -13.78
CA LYS A 278 -37.02 12.68 -15.12
C LYS A 278 -36.01 12.38 -16.24
N GLN A 279 -35.06 11.50 -15.96
CA GLN A 279 -33.99 11.09 -16.86
C GLN A 279 -34.24 9.71 -17.48
N ARG A 280 -33.56 9.42 -18.59
CA ARG A 280 -33.64 8.12 -19.27
C ARG A 280 -32.47 7.23 -18.84
N PHE A 281 -32.75 5.97 -18.49
CA PHE A 281 -31.70 5.00 -18.18
C PHE A 281 -30.93 4.60 -19.45
N VAL A 282 -29.61 4.85 -19.51
CA VAL A 282 -28.79 4.57 -20.70
C VAL A 282 -27.90 3.31 -20.55
N GLY A 283 -27.61 2.85 -19.33
CA GLY A 283 -27.01 1.52 -19.12
C GLY A 283 -26.10 1.39 -17.89
N ILE A 284 -25.60 0.17 -17.67
CA ILE A 284 -24.59 -0.17 -16.65
C ILE A 284 -23.39 -0.68 -17.44
N GLU A 285 -22.24 0.00 -17.34
CA GLU A 285 -21.08 -0.35 -18.15
C GLU A 285 -20.03 -1.10 -17.32
N VAL A 286 -19.64 -2.27 -17.85
CA VAL A 286 -18.61 -3.22 -17.41
C VAL A 286 -18.84 -3.94 -16.08
N GLY A 287 -19.08 -5.25 -16.17
CA GLY A 287 -18.87 -6.23 -15.09
C GLY A 287 -19.74 -6.09 -13.83
N GLY A 288 -20.78 -5.23 -13.85
CA GLY A 288 -21.67 -4.99 -12.71
C GLY A 288 -21.06 -4.15 -11.58
N ARG A 289 -19.90 -3.49 -11.81
CA ARG A 289 -19.11 -2.82 -10.76
C ARG A 289 -19.05 -1.29 -10.88
N TYR A 290 -19.76 -0.72 -11.86
CA TYR A 290 -20.04 0.71 -11.98
C TYR A 290 -21.44 0.87 -12.56
N ILE A 291 -22.29 1.74 -12.01
CA ILE A 291 -23.52 2.18 -12.67
C ILE A 291 -23.25 3.58 -13.19
N ARG A 292 -23.61 3.90 -14.44
CA ARG A 292 -23.64 5.27 -14.96
C ARG A 292 -25.08 5.60 -15.32
N VAL A 293 -25.71 6.56 -14.66
CA VAL A 293 -27.09 6.98 -14.99
C VAL A 293 -27.02 8.27 -15.81
N TYR A 294 -26.92 8.17 -17.14
CA TYR A 294 -27.00 9.36 -18.02
C TYR A 294 -28.40 9.99 -18.02
N ALA A 295 -28.47 11.28 -18.34
CA ALA A 295 -29.54 11.84 -19.14
C ALA A 295 -29.06 11.85 -20.59
N ASP A 296 -29.96 11.63 -21.53
CA ASP A 296 -29.64 11.71 -22.95
C ASP A 296 -29.54 13.20 -23.31
N ASP A 297 -28.32 13.75 -23.27
CA ASP A 297 -28.04 15.16 -23.63
C ASP A 297 -27.54 15.28 -25.07
N THR A 298 -27.32 14.14 -25.74
CA THR A 298 -27.01 14.10 -27.17
C THR A 298 -28.32 14.03 -27.92
N GLY A 299 -28.88 15.20 -28.26
CA GLY A 299 -30.05 15.27 -29.13
C GLY A 299 -29.85 14.42 -30.38
N ALA A 300 -30.65 13.36 -30.49
CA ALA A 300 -31.01 12.65 -31.71
C ALA A 300 -32.53 12.56 -31.80
#